data_AF-A0A6A4GK27-F1
#
_entry.id   AF-A0A6A4GK27-F1
#
_cell.length_a   1.000
_cell.length_b   1.000
_cell.length_c   1.000
_cell.angle_alpha   90.00
_cell.angle_beta   90.00
_cell.angle_gamma   90.00
#
_symmetry.space_group_name_H-M   'P 1'
#
loop_
_entity.id
_entity.type
_entity.pdbx_description
1 polymer ?
#
loop_
_entity_poly.entity_id
_entity_poly.type
_entity_poly.pdbx_seq_one_letter_code
_entity_poly.pdbx_strand_id
1 'polypeptide(L)'
;MVKQASYQKALDRLECLLVARMFEMARLNVSGTGYKMRKHIAQSLKNCSKSIQNAIIAYNEAAAALSPPCRKITWDEIIDFSYLSETDILHDTHEDVCEKKWATPQNRLLMSRFFKYIRAEEEIARVHVEVKRLLTHMVDEEQEVCGKAKEVEVEDPALALQLRLYWTERSRYNQLHRSHLFAITKLRGFDLANRHYWTVGTHVTHQLKGSRASEDAAECPEDWEEEEEAEDDVHEFESRVAAVLDITFDDN
;
A
#
# COMPACT_ATOMS: atom_id res chain seq x y z
N MET A 1 -31.26 22.47 -18.21
CA MET A 1 -29.96 23.02 -17.75
C MET A 1 -29.80 22.96 -16.23
N VAL A 2 -30.63 23.61 -15.41
CA VAL A 2 -30.44 23.65 -13.94
C VAL A 2 -30.47 22.25 -13.28
N LYS A 3 -31.43 21.39 -13.66
CA LYS A 3 -31.56 20.03 -13.12
C LYS A 3 -30.38 19.10 -13.44
N GLN A 4 -29.80 19.25 -14.63
CA GLN A 4 -28.64 18.48 -15.07
C GLN A 4 -27.38 18.94 -14.32
N ALA A 5 -27.22 20.25 -14.10
CA ALA A 5 -26.12 20.79 -13.31
C ALA A 5 -26.23 20.39 -11.82
N SER A 6 -27.43 20.33 -11.24
CA SER A 6 -27.60 19.83 -9.86
C SER A 6 -27.30 18.34 -9.75
N TYR A 7 -27.70 17.55 -10.75
CA TYR A 7 -27.35 16.13 -10.81
C TYR A 7 -25.84 15.92 -10.88
N GLN A 8 -25.14 16.59 -11.80
CA GLN A 8 -23.69 16.46 -11.93
C GLN A 8 -22.96 16.85 -10.64
N LYS A 9 -23.39 17.93 -9.98
CA LYS A 9 -22.81 18.33 -8.68
C LYS A 9 -23.03 17.29 -7.58
N ALA A 10 -24.20 16.66 -7.54
CA ALA A 10 -24.50 15.61 -6.56
C ALA A 10 -23.67 14.35 -6.81
N LEU A 11 -23.49 14.00 -8.09
CA LEU A 11 -22.64 12.91 -8.57
C LEU A 11 -21.17 13.17 -8.24
N ASP A 12 -20.58 14.30 -8.64
CA ASP A 12 -19.19 14.66 -8.35
C ASP A 12 -18.93 14.66 -6.83
N ARG A 13 -19.91 15.11 -6.04
CA ARG A 13 -19.81 15.14 -4.59
C ARG A 13 -19.81 13.73 -4.00
N LEU A 14 -20.66 12.83 -4.51
CA LEU A 14 -20.71 11.44 -4.11
C LEU A 14 -19.37 10.76 -4.43
N GLU A 15 -18.90 10.89 -5.67
CA GLU A 15 -17.60 10.35 -6.12
C GLU A 15 -16.44 10.79 -5.23
N CYS A 16 -16.30 12.10 -4.99
CA CYS A 16 -15.23 12.60 -4.13
C CYS A 16 -15.26 11.99 -2.73
N LEU A 17 -16.44 11.76 -2.16
CA LEU A 17 -16.58 11.14 -0.85
C LEU A 17 -16.23 9.65 -0.87
N LEU A 18 -16.60 8.92 -1.94
CA LEU A 18 -16.23 7.52 -2.11
C LEU A 18 -14.71 7.36 -2.24
N VAL A 19 -14.09 8.15 -3.11
CA VAL A 19 -12.63 8.16 -3.29
C VAL A 19 -11.93 8.49 -1.97
N ALA A 20 -12.40 9.50 -1.24
CA ALA A 20 -11.86 9.84 0.07
C ALA A 20 -11.98 8.68 1.08
N ARG A 21 -13.14 8.01 1.16
CA ARG A 21 -13.34 6.82 2.02
C ARG A 21 -12.32 5.73 1.69
N MET A 22 -12.08 5.45 0.40
CA MET A 22 -11.16 4.42 -0.04
C MET A 22 -9.71 4.70 0.38
N PHE A 23 -9.26 5.95 0.24
CA PHE A 23 -7.93 6.35 0.71
C PHE A 23 -7.82 6.30 2.23
N GLU A 24 -8.85 6.72 2.98
CA GLU A 24 -8.88 6.60 4.43
C GLU A 24 -8.86 5.14 4.91
N MET A 25 -9.58 4.24 4.24
CA MET A 25 -9.53 2.80 4.51
C MET A 25 -8.14 2.20 4.22
N ALA A 26 -7.49 2.61 3.12
CA ALA A 26 -6.14 2.16 2.79
C ALA A 26 -5.12 2.57 3.87
N ARG A 27 -5.28 3.78 4.45
CA ARG A 27 -4.41 4.28 5.53
C ARG A 27 -4.57 3.51 6.84
N LEU A 28 -5.75 2.98 7.13
CA LEU A 28 -5.99 2.15 8.33
C LEU A 28 -5.19 0.84 8.30
N ASN A 29 -4.90 0.33 7.11
CA ASN A 29 -4.17 -0.92 6.89
C ASN A 29 -2.64 -0.74 6.82
N VAL A 30 -2.10 0.46 7.08
CA VAL A 30 -0.66 0.72 7.05
C VAL A 30 -0.02 0.40 8.41
N SER A 31 0.95 -0.51 8.42
CA SER A 31 1.74 -0.84 9.61
C SER A 31 2.54 0.38 10.09
N GLY A 32 2.49 0.69 11.40
CA GLY A 32 3.21 1.81 12.01
C GLY A 32 2.36 3.04 12.35
N THR A 33 1.05 3.05 12.09
CA THR A 33 0.16 4.11 12.61
C THR A 33 -0.07 3.95 14.11
N GLY A 34 0.38 4.93 14.91
CA GLY A 34 0.13 4.95 16.36
C GLY A 34 -1.36 5.04 16.74
N TYR A 35 -1.69 4.69 17.99
CA TYR A 35 -3.07 4.56 18.49
C TYR A 35 -3.96 5.79 18.22
N LYS A 36 -3.45 6.99 18.53
CA LYS A 36 -4.17 8.26 18.31
C LYS A 36 -4.52 8.47 16.84
N MET A 37 -3.61 8.16 15.92
CA MET A 37 -3.86 8.25 14.48
C MET A 37 -4.95 7.27 14.05
N ARG A 38 -4.90 6.01 14.52
CA ARG A 38 -5.95 5.02 14.24
C ARG A 38 -7.33 5.50 14.70
N LYS A 39 -7.43 6.12 15.88
CA LYS A 39 -8.68 6.71 16.41
C LYS A 39 -9.20 7.84 15.51
N HIS A 40 -8.33 8.72 15.04
CA HIS A 40 -8.71 9.80 14.11
C HIS A 40 -9.19 9.26 12.76
N ILE A 41 -8.51 8.25 12.20
CA ILE A 41 -8.92 7.59 10.94
C ILE A 41 -10.28 6.92 11.12
N ALA A 42 -10.50 6.18 12.22
CA ALA A 42 -11.79 5.54 12.50
C ALA A 42 -12.93 6.57 12.61
N GLN A 43 -12.70 7.69 13.31
CA GLN A 43 -13.68 8.77 13.39
C GLN A 43 -13.94 9.43 12.02
N SER A 44 -12.88 9.63 11.23
CA SER A 44 -12.98 10.15 9.85
C SER A 44 -13.83 9.22 8.98
N LEU A 45 -13.61 7.90 9.04
CA LEU A 45 -14.41 6.90 8.33
C LEU A 45 -15.88 6.92 8.74
N LYS A 46 -16.18 7.03 10.04
CA LYS A 46 -17.56 7.16 10.54
C LYS A 46 -18.25 8.42 10.01
N ASN A 47 -17.55 9.55 10.03
CA ASN A 47 -18.07 10.82 9.51
C ASN A 47 -18.25 10.77 7.99
N CYS A 48 -17.33 10.12 7.28
CA CYS A 48 -17.37 9.91 5.85
C CYS A 48 -18.57 9.03 5.47
N SER A 49 -18.81 7.93 6.20
CA SER A 49 -19.96 7.04 6.01
C SER A 49 -21.29 7.80 6.05
N LYS A 50 -21.52 8.59 7.11
CA LYS A 50 -22.71 9.44 7.22
C LYS A 50 -22.81 10.48 6.09
N SER A 51 -21.68 11.04 5.67
CA SER A 51 -21.63 12.01 4.56
C SER A 51 -21.99 11.36 3.22
N ILE A 52 -21.54 10.12 2.99
CA ILE A 52 -21.88 9.33 1.79
C ILE A 52 -23.36 9.00 1.78
N GLN A 53 -23.96 8.55 2.89
CA GLN A 53 -25.40 8.30 2.99
C GLN A 53 -26.22 9.54 2.58
N ASN A 54 -25.85 10.71 3.09
CA ASN A 54 -26.49 11.98 2.72
C ASN A 54 -26.27 12.32 1.24
N ALA A 55 -25.07 12.07 0.70
CA ALA A 55 -24.77 12.32 -0.71
C ALA A 55 -25.55 11.38 -1.64
N ILE A 56 -25.78 10.12 -1.25
CA ILE A 56 -26.63 9.16 -1.98
C ILE A 56 -28.07 9.68 -2.05
N ILE A 57 -28.62 10.20 -0.93
CA ILE A 57 -29.97 10.77 -0.91
C ILE A 57 -30.05 11.95 -1.89
N ALA A 58 -29.13 12.91 -1.79
CA ALA A 58 -29.10 14.08 -2.67
C ALA A 58 -28.92 13.69 -4.15
N TYR A 59 -28.08 12.69 -4.44
CA TYR A 59 -27.91 12.13 -5.77
C TYR A 59 -29.22 11.51 -6.28
N ASN A 60 -29.86 10.63 -5.50
CA ASN A 60 -31.08 9.93 -5.90
C ASN A 60 -32.26 10.89 -6.12
N GLU A 61 -32.35 11.97 -5.35
CA GLU A 61 -33.32 13.05 -5.55
C GLU A 61 -33.06 13.79 -6.88
N ALA A 62 -31.80 14.17 -7.13
CA ALA A 62 -31.41 14.86 -8.36
C ALA A 62 -31.59 13.96 -9.61
N ALA A 63 -31.25 12.67 -9.50
CA ALA A 63 -31.41 11.66 -10.54
C ALA A 63 -32.88 11.46 -10.91
N ALA A 64 -33.78 11.42 -9.91
CA ALA A 64 -35.22 11.28 -10.13
C ALA A 64 -35.85 12.53 -10.79
N ALA A 65 -35.24 13.71 -10.62
CA ALA A 65 -35.74 14.96 -11.19
C ALA A 65 -35.44 15.13 -12.69
N LEU A 66 -34.54 14.30 -13.25
CA LEU A 66 -34.19 14.28 -14.68
C LEU A 66 -35.28 13.62 -15.54
N SER A 67 -35.23 13.88 -16.85
CA SER A 67 -36.14 13.29 -17.84
C SER A 67 -35.30 12.83 -19.04
N PRO A 68 -35.09 11.51 -19.22
CA PRO A 68 -35.56 10.41 -18.36
C PRO A 68 -34.88 10.40 -16.98
N PRO A 69 -35.51 9.80 -15.95
CA PRO A 69 -34.87 9.60 -14.65
C PRO A 69 -33.61 8.72 -14.77
N CYS A 70 -32.53 9.10 -14.08
CA CYS A 70 -31.31 8.31 -14.02
C CYS A 70 -31.40 7.17 -12.99
N ARG A 71 -30.48 6.21 -13.06
CA ARG A 71 -30.38 5.08 -12.11
C ARG A 71 -30.17 5.59 -10.68
N LYS A 72 -30.90 4.99 -9.74
CA LYS A 72 -30.69 5.18 -8.29
C LYS A 72 -29.60 4.25 -7.77
N ILE A 73 -28.88 4.71 -6.76
CA ILE A 73 -27.81 3.95 -6.11
C ILE A 73 -28.21 3.68 -4.67
N THR A 74 -27.96 2.46 -4.20
CA THR A 74 -28.19 2.07 -2.80
C THR A 74 -26.89 2.10 -2.02
N TRP A 75 -27.01 2.15 -0.70
CA TRP A 75 -25.86 2.04 0.20
C TRP A 75 -25.10 0.71 0.01
N ASP A 76 -25.84 -0.39 -0.14
CA ASP A 76 -25.27 -1.74 -0.31
C ASP A 76 -24.45 -1.86 -1.59
N GLU A 77 -24.86 -1.21 -2.67
CA GLU A 77 -24.07 -1.19 -3.91
C GLU A 77 -22.73 -0.48 -3.72
N ILE A 78 -22.71 0.57 -2.89
CA ILE A 78 -21.53 1.41 -2.67
C ILE A 78 -20.58 0.83 -1.63
N ILE A 79 -21.09 0.15 -0.60
CA ILE A 79 -20.24 -0.37 0.48
C ILE A 79 -19.23 -1.39 -0.05
N ASP A 80 -19.65 -2.16 -1.06
CA ASP A 80 -18.87 -3.16 -1.78
C ASP A 80 -17.79 -2.56 -2.70
N PHE A 81 -17.81 -1.24 -2.92
CA PHE A 81 -16.79 -0.59 -3.75
C PHE A 81 -15.44 -0.57 -3.04
N SER A 82 -14.51 -1.35 -3.58
CA SER A 82 -13.15 -1.56 -3.08
C SER A 82 -12.09 -1.05 -4.06
N TYR A 83 -12.45 -0.81 -5.32
CA TYR A 83 -11.56 -0.26 -6.34
C TYR A 83 -12.04 1.08 -6.92
N LEU A 84 -11.11 1.99 -7.25
CA LEU A 84 -11.46 3.31 -7.82
C LEU A 84 -12.23 3.14 -9.13
N SER A 85 -11.94 2.10 -9.90
CA SER A 85 -12.68 1.78 -11.13
C SER A 85 -14.15 1.42 -10.90
N GLU A 86 -14.61 1.29 -9.65
CA GLU A 86 -16.02 1.08 -9.29
C GLU A 86 -16.76 2.41 -9.14
N THR A 87 -16.04 3.51 -8.91
CA THR A 87 -16.65 4.85 -8.94
C THR A 87 -16.94 5.32 -10.35
N ASP A 88 -16.31 4.72 -11.36
CA ASP A 88 -16.63 4.98 -12.79
C ASP A 88 -18.09 4.59 -13.13
N ILE A 89 -18.76 3.79 -12.30
CA ILE A 89 -20.19 3.47 -12.41
C ILE A 89 -21.07 4.72 -12.24
N LEU A 90 -20.51 5.79 -11.68
CA LEU A 90 -21.20 7.05 -11.46
C LEU A 90 -21.13 7.98 -12.69
N HIS A 91 -20.27 7.70 -13.68
CA HIS A 91 -20.14 8.54 -14.88
C HIS A 91 -21.19 8.19 -15.95
N ASP A 92 -22.31 8.93 -15.95
CA ASP A 92 -23.42 8.76 -16.91
C ASP A 92 -23.15 9.35 -18.32
N THR A 93 -21.93 9.84 -18.62
CA THR A 93 -21.75 10.86 -19.67
C THR A 93 -21.02 10.52 -20.96
N HIS A 94 -20.58 9.29 -21.29
CA HIS A 94 -20.13 9.10 -22.70
C HIS A 94 -20.11 7.70 -23.32
N GLU A 95 -20.35 6.64 -22.57
CA GLU A 95 -20.65 5.28 -23.03
C GLU A 95 -20.85 4.53 -21.71
N ASP A 96 -21.94 3.79 -21.53
CA ASP A 96 -22.12 3.05 -20.29
C ASP A 96 -21.07 1.92 -20.24
N VAL A 97 -19.93 2.24 -19.63
CA VAL A 97 -18.82 1.32 -19.44
C VAL A 97 -19.26 0.17 -18.54
N CYS A 98 -20.27 0.36 -17.68
CA CYS A 98 -20.80 -0.67 -16.81
C CYS A 98 -21.41 -1.85 -17.58
N GLU A 99 -21.97 -1.59 -18.77
CA GLU A 99 -22.49 -2.64 -19.65
C GLU A 99 -21.37 -3.47 -20.28
N LYS A 100 -20.13 -2.96 -20.32
CA LYS A 100 -19.01 -3.71 -20.88
C LYS A 100 -18.63 -4.83 -19.93
N LYS A 101 -18.51 -6.05 -20.47
CA LYS A 101 -18.12 -7.24 -19.69
C LYS A 101 -16.86 -7.03 -18.86
N TRP A 102 -15.88 -6.27 -19.35
CA TRP A 102 -14.63 -6.01 -18.63
C TRP A 102 -14.77 -5.06 -17.43
N ALA A 103 -15.84 -4.27 -17.34
CA ALA A 103 -16.06 -3.34 -16.23
C ALA A 103 -16.77 -3.98 -15.04
N THR A 104 -17.44 -5.13 -15.26
CA THR A 104 -18.09 -5.86 -14.16
C THR A 104 -17.06 -6.29 -13.09
N PRO A 105 -17.33 -6.08 -11.78
CA PRO A 105 -16.38 -6.38 -10.72
C PRO A 105 -15.84 -7.81 -10.75
N GLN A 106 -16.73 -8.78 -10.98
CA GLN A 106 -16.37 -10.20 -11.06
C GLN A 106 -15.41 -10.49 -12.22
N ASN A 107 -15.66 -9.93 -13.41
CA ASN A 107 -14.78 -10.15 -14.55
C ASN A 107 -13.45 -9.41 -14.39
N ARG A 108 -13.41 -8.24 -13.74
CA ARG A 108 -12.14 -7.58 -13.40
C ARG A 108 -11.31 -8.40 -12.43
N LEU A 109 -11.95 -8.97 -11.40
CA LEU A 109 -11.28 -9.86 -10.45
C LEU A 109 -10.71 -11.08 -11.18
N LEU A 110 -11.50 -11.71 -12.06
CA LEU A 110 -11.06 -12.85 -12.86
C LEU A 110 -9.92 -12.46 -13.81
N MET A 111 -10.04 -11.31 -14.48
CA MET A 111 -9.05 -10.79 -15.42
C MET A 111 -7.73 -10.45 -14.70
N SER A 112 -7.78 -9.84 -13.52
CA SER A 112 -6.62 -9.59 -12.66
C SER A 112 -5.91 -10.90 -12.28
N ARG A 113 -6.68 -11.91 -11.86
CA ARG A 113 -6.12 -13.25 -11.55
C ARG A 113 -5.52 -13.91 -12.79
N PHE A 114 -6.20 -13.83 -13.93
CA PHE A 114 -5.76 -14.39 -15.20
C PHE A 114 -4.47 -13.73 -15.69
N PHE A 115 -4.37 -12.41 -15.65
CA PHE A 115 -3.15 -11.72 -16.05
C PHE A 115 -2.01 -11.90 -15.05
N LYS A 116 -2.29 -12.01 -13.74
CA LYS A 116 -1.30 -12.43 -12.75
C LYS A 116 -0.77 -13.82 -13.04
N TYR A 117 -1.64 -14.74 -13.44
CA TYR A 117 -1.25 -16.10 -13.83
C TYR A 117 -0.37 -16.11 -15.09
N ILE A 118 -0.77 -15.42 -16.15
CA ILE A 118 0.03 -15.31 -17.38
C ILE A 118 1.40 -14.69 -17.09
N ARG A 119 1.43 -13.59 -16.32
CA ARG A 119 2.68 -12.88 -16.01
C ARG A 119 3.51 -13.58 -14.93
N ALA A 120 3.01 -14.62 -14.28
CA ALA A 120 3.78 -15.34 -13.28
C ALA A 120 5.04 -15.96 -13.86
N GLU A 121 4.99 -16.42 -15.12
CA GLU A 121 6.18 -16.97 -15.80
C GLU A 121 7.26 -15.91 -16.03
N GLU A 122 6.87 -14.71 -16.46
CA GLU A 122 7.78 -13.56 -16.58
C GLU A 122 8.35 -13.16 -15.21
N GLU A 123 7.51 -13.18 -14.18
CA GLU A 123 7.89 -12.80 -12.83
C GLU A 123 8.89 -13.80 -12.24
N ILE A 124 8.76 -15.10 -12.50
CA ILE A 124 9.75 -16.10 -12.11
C ILE A 124 11.14 -15.74 -12.67
N ALA A 125 11.21 -15.40 -13.96
CA ALA A 125 12.47 -15.01 -14.59
C ALA A 125 13.06 -13.72 -13.97
N ARG A 126 12.22 -12.73 -13.64
CA ARG A 126 12.64 -11.50 -12.96
C ARG A 126 13.13 -11.76 -11.55
N VAL A 127 12.38 -12.54 -10.77
CA VAL A 127 12.75 -12.89 -9.38
C VAL A 127 14.10 -13.57 -9.34
N HIS A 128 14.43 -14.45 -10.29
CA HIS A 128 15.77 -15.04 -10.39
C HIS A 128 16.89 -13.98 -10.52
N VAL A 129 16.70 -12.98 -11.38
CA VAL A 129 17.65 -11.87 -11.53
C VAL A 129 17.74 -11.05 -10.24
N GLU A 130 16.61 -10.75 -9.61
CA GLU A 130 16.56 -9.98 -8.36
C GLU A 130 17.18 -10.73 -7.18
N VAL A 131 17.02 -12.06 -7.09
CA VAL A 131 17.72 -12.89 -6.10
C VAL A 131 19.23 -12.70 -6.24
N LYS A 132 19.75 -12.80 -7.46
CA LYS A 132 21.18 -12.63 -7.72
C LYS A 132 21.64 -11.23 -7.34
N ARG A 133 20.88 -10.19 -7.71
CA ARG A 133 21.17 -8.79 -7.36
C ARG A 133 21.19 -8.58 -5.85
N LEU A 134 20.19 -9.10 -5.13
CA LEU A 134 20.09 -8.97 -3.69
C LEU A 134 21.24 -9.69 -2.98
N LEU A 135 21.60 -10.91 -3.40
CA LEU A 135 22.77 -11.62 -2.85
C LEU A 135 24.07 -10.86 -3.10
N THR A 136 24.20 -10.23 -4.27
CA THR A 136 25.37 -9.40 -4.62
C THR A 136 25.42 -8.17 -3.74
N HIS A 137 24.33 -7.42 -3.64
CA HIS A 137 24.21 -6.25 -2.77
C HIS A 137 24.57 -6.55 -1.32
N MET A 138 24.12 -7.67 -0.76
CA MET A 138 24.46 -8.04 0.64
C MET A 138 25.95 -8.26 0.85
N VAL A 139 26.66 -8.81 -0.14
CA VAL A 139 28.10 -9.05 -0.06
C VAL A 139 28.88 -7.76 -0.30
N ASP A 140 28.41 -6.92 -1.21
CA ASP A 140 29.02 -5.64 -1.51
C ASP A 140 28.89 -4.68 -0.32
N GLU A 141 27.68 -4.57 0.28
CA GLU A 141 27.42 -3.81 1.50
C GLU A 141 28.29 -4.28 2.67
N GLU A 142 28.47 -5.60 2.83
CA GLU A 142 29.37 -6.18 3.84
C GLU A 142 30.82 -5.72 3.64
N GLN A 143 31.33 -5.83 2.42
CA GLN A 143 32.71 -5.46 2.09
C GLN A 143 32.93 -3.96 2.24
N GLU A 144 31.97 -3.14 1.81
CA GLU A 144 32.05 -1.69 1.89
C GLU A 144 32.04 -1.21 3.34
N VAL A 145 31.05 -1.62 4.14
CA VAL A 145 30.91 -1.17 5.53
C VAL A 145 32.07 -1.69 6.38
N CYS A 146 32.44 -2.97 6.26
CA CYS A 146 33.57 -3.52 7.01
C CYS A 146 34.91 -2.94 6.55
N GLY A 147 35.05 -2.64 5.25
CA GLY A 147 36.24 -1.96 4.71
C GLY A 147 36.37 -0.55 5.28
N LYS A 148 35.30 0.24 5.21
CA LYS A 148 35.27 1.60 5.76
C LYS A 148 35.48 1.64 7.27
N ALA A 149 34.92 0.68 8.01
CA ALA A 149 35.16 0.57 9.44
C ALA A 149 36.65 0.34 9.77
N LYS A 150 37.41 -0.38 8.93
CA LYS A 150 38.86 -0.57 9.11
C LYS A 150 39.67 0.66 8.71
N GLU A 151 39.27 1.35 7.64
CA GLU A 151 39.92 2.59 7.19
C GLU A 151 39.83 3.69 8.24
N VAL A 152 38.64 3.86 8.83
CA VAL A 152 38.35 4.93 9.79
C VAL A 152 38.86 4.61 11.20
N GLU A 153 39.11 3.35 11.54
CA GLU A 153 39.52 2.91 12.89
C GLU A 153 40.76 3.62 13.43
N VAL A 154 41.66 4.06 12.55
CA VAL A 154 42.88 4.79 12.93
C VAL A 154 42.60 6.25 13.29
N GLU A 155 41.65 6.88 12.60
CA GLU A 155 41.31 8.30 12.76
C GLU A 155 40.22 8.52 13.81
N ASP A 156 39.16 7.71 13.76
CA ASP A 156 38.01 7.76 14.67
C ASP A 156 37.53 6.35 15.05
N PRO A 157 38.02 5.82 16.19
CA PRO A 157 37.60 4.53 16.72
C PRO A 157 36.11 4.47 17.08
N ALA A 158 35.49 5.60 17.45
CA ALA A 158 34.08 5.63 17.85
C ALA A 158 33.18 5.47 16.62
N LEU A 159 33.50 6.16 15.52
CA LEU A 159 32.79 5.99 14.25
C LEU A 159 32.99 4.57 13.68
N ALA A 160 34.20 4.02 13.77
CA ALA A 160 34.46 2.64 13.37
C ALA A 160 33.63 1.62 14.16
N LEU A 161 33.46 1.83 15.48
CA LEU A 161 32.58 1.02 16.30
C LEU A 161 31.12 1.13 15.84
N GLN A 162 30.63 2.34 15.54
CA GLN A 162 29.26 2.54 15.08
C GLN A 162 28.98 1.83 13.75
N LEU A 163 29.93 1.88 12.80
CA LEU A 163 29.81 1.14 11.54
C LEU A 163 29.74 -0.38 11.76
N ARG A 164 30.50 -0.91 12.74
CA ARG A 164 30.44 -2.34 13.10
C ARG A 164 29.12 -2.72 13.77
N LEU A 165 28.57 -1.86 14.62
CA LEU A 165 27.26 -2.07 15.24
C LEU A 165 26.15 -2.06 14.18
N TYR A 166 26.16 -1.07 13.30
CA TYR A 166 25.27 -1.00 12.14
C TYR A 166 25.34 -2.27 11.30
N TRP A 167 26.55 -2.72 10.95
CA TRP A 167 26.72 -3.98 10.21
C TRP A 167 26.21 -5.19 10.99
N THR A 168 26.42 -5.25 12.30
CA THR A 168 25.95 -6.35 13.14
C THR A 168 24.43 -6.50 13.06
N GLU A 169 23.69 -5.40 13.16
CA GLU A 169 22.23 -5.41 12.99
C GLU A 169 21.83 -5.84 11.57
N ARG A 170 22.44 -5.21 10.56
CA ARG A 170 22.15 -5.50 9.15
C ARG A 170 22.40 -6.96 8.78
N SER A 171 23.48 -7.54 9.31
CA SER A 171 23.89 -8.93 9.08
C SER A 171 22.83 -9.93 9.54
N ARG A 172 22.07 -9.62 10.61
CA ARG A 172 20.97 -10.46 11.12
C ARG A 172 19.83 -10.54 10.11
N TYR A 173 19.43 -9.39 9.55
CA TYR A 173 18.41 -9.34 8.48
C TYR A 173 18.91 -10.03 7.22
N ASN A 174 20.17 -9.78 6.82
CA ASN A 174 20.76 -10.43 5.65
C ASN A 174 20.84 -11.95 5.82
N GLN A 175 21.08 -12.46 7.03
CA GLN A 175 21.03 -13.89 7.33
C GLN A 175 19.62 -14.47 7.15
N LEU A 176 18.58 -13.76 7.62
CA LEU A 176 17.19 -14.16 7.43
C LEU A 176 16.80 -14.14 5.95
N HIS A 177 17.16 -13.08 5.21
CA HIS A 177 16.90 -13.02 3.78
C HIS A 177 17.60 -14.15 3.02
N ARG A 178 18.88 -14.42 3.33
CA ARG A 178 19.60 -15.57 2.75
C ARG A 178 18.86 -16.88 3.05
N SER A 179 18.43 -17.12 4.29
CA SER A 179 17.72 -18.35 4.63
C SER A 179 16.42 -18.53 3.84
N HIS A 180 15.62 -17.46 3.71
CA HIS A 180 14.39 -17.46 2.92
C HIS A 180 14.67 -17.68 1.42
N LEU A 181 15.66 -16.98 0.86
CA LEU A 181 16.05 -17.16 -0.54
C LEU A 181 16.48 -18.61 -0.79
N PHE A 182 17.35 -19.18 0.05
CA PHE A 182 17.79 -20.57 -0.13
C PHE A 182 16.68 -21.60 0.11
N ALA A 183 15.65 -21.26 0.90
CA ALA A 183 14.46 -22.11 1.04
C ALA A 183 13.67 -22.24 -0.27
N ILE A 184 13.66 -21.21 -1.13
CA ILE A 184 13.01 -21.25 -2.46
C ILE A 184 13.56 -22.40 -3.31
N THR A 185 14.87 -22.64 -3.25
CA THR A 185 15.51 -23.73 -4.01
C THR A 185 15.05 -25.13 -3.61
N LYS A 186 14.34 -25.25 -2.47
CA LYS A 186 13.78 -26.51 -1.95
C LYS A 186 12.30 -26.68 -2.27
N LEU A 187 11.65 -25.68 -2.87
CA LEU A 187 10.24 -25.74 -3.21
C LEU A 187 10.00 -26.74 -4.35
N ARG A 188 8.84 -27.41 -4.30
CA ARG A 188 8.40 -28.28 -5.38
C ARG A 188 8.17 -27.44 -6.65
N GLY A 189 8.81 -27.82 -7.75
CA GLY A 189 8.73 -27.09 -9.01
C GLY A 189 9.88 -26.12 -9.25
N PHE A 190 10.83 -25.99 -8.33
CA PHE A 190 12.07 -25.28 -8.60
C PHE A 190 12.91 -26.02 -9.65
N ASP A 191 13.23 -25.34 -10.75
CA ASP A 191 14.12 -25.86 -11.77
C ASP A 191 15.59 -25.67 -11.36
N LEU A 192 16.29 -26.80 -11.17
CA LEU A 192 17.69 -26.84 -10.77
C LEU A 192 18.63 -26.13 -11.75
N ALA A 193 18.26 -25.98 -13.03
CA ALA A 193 19.05 -25.21 -13.99
C ALA A 193 19.19 -23.73 -13.56
N ASN A 194 18.20 -23.19 -12.84
CA ASN A 194 18.20 -21.80 -12.36
C ASN A 194 19.02 -21.59 -11.08
N ARG A 195 19.67 -22.63 -10.53
CA ARG A 195 20.47 -22.51 -9.30
C ARG A 195 21.64 -21.53 -9.44
N HIS A 196 22.11 -21.24 -10.65
CA HIS A 196 23.16 -20.27 -10.91
C HIS A 196 22.78 -18.82 -10.53
N TYR A 197 21.48 -18.51 -10.37
CA TYR A 197 21.03 -17.21 -9.84
C TYR A 197 21.21 -17.08 -8.32
N TRP A 198 21.33 -18.18 -7.59
CA TRP A 198 21.59 -18.22 -6.14
C TRP A 198 23.09 -18.13 -5.81
N THR A 199 23.83 -17.42 -6.65
CA THR A 199 25.25 -17.15 -6.48
C THR A 199 25.50 -15.65 -6.57
N VAL A 200 26.54 -15.18 -5.86
CA VAL A 200 26.95 -13.78 -5.89
C VAL A 200 27.35 -13.43 -7.33
N GLY A 201 26.84 -12.30 -7.82
CA GLY A 201 27.15 -11.78 -9.15
C GLY A 201 28.53 -11.14 -9.23
N THR A 202 28.84 -10.61 -10.41
CA THR A 202 30.02 -9.78 -10.59
C THR A 202 29.67 -8.37 -10.15
N HIS A 203 30.45 -7.81 -9.22
CA HIS A 203 30.31 -6.43 -8.79
C HIS A 203 30.42 -5.50 -10.01
N VAL A 204 29.39 -4.69 -10.25
CA VAL A 204 29.46 -3.59 -11.23
C VAL A 204 29.79 -2.35 -10.43
N THR A 205 31.07 -1.95 -10.45
CA THR A 205 31.44 -0.66 -9.88
C THR A 205 30.67 0.42 -10.62
N HIS A 206 29.77 1.10 -9.92
CA HIS A 206 29.16 2.31 -10.42
C HIS A 206 30.32 3.25 -10.75
N GLN A 207 30.52 3.58 -12.03
CA GLN A 207 31.51 4.58 -12.42
C GLN A 207 31.26 5.82 -11.58
N LEU A 208 32.26 6.21 -10.78
CA LEU A 208 32.26 7.47 -10.04
C LEU A 208 32.07 8.60 -11.04
N LYS A 209 30.83 9.06 -11.19
CA LYS A 209 30.52 10.32 -11.85
C LYS A 209 31.10 11.38 -10.91
N GLY A 210 32.12 12.07 -11.39
CA GLY A 210 33.08 12.84 -10.59
C GLY A 210 32.46 13.73 -9.51
N SER A 211 33.23 13.84 -8.41
CA SER A 211 32.98 14.70 -7.26
C SER A 211 32.37 16.05 -7.64
N ARG A 212 31.23 16.35 -7.04
CA ARG A 212 30.87 17.73 -6.72
C ARG A 212 30.29 17.73 -5.31
N ALA A 213 31.13 18.11 -4.36
CA ALA A 213 30.73 18.42 -3.01
C ALA A 213 29.86 19.68 -3.03
N SER A 214 28.72 19.63 -2.35
CA SER A 214 28.11 20.78 -1.70
C SER A 214 27.36 20.27 -0.47
N GLU A 215 27.84 20.73 0.68
CA GLU A 215 27.29 20.56 2.02
C GLU A 215 25.88 21.16 2.07
N ASP A 216 24.92 20.43 2.63
CA ASP A 216 23.75 21.02 3.26
C ASP A 216 23.40 20.16 4.49
N ALA A 217 23.47 20.80 5.65
CA ALA A 217 23.26 20.20 6.96
C ALA A 217 21.78 19.86 7.16
N ALA A 218 21.50 18.60 7.51
CA ALA A 218 20.17 18.15 7.88
C ALA A 218 19.93 18.42 9.39
N GLU A 219 18.94 19.24 9.69
CA GLU A 219 18.42 19.46 11.05
C GLU A 219 17.85 18.17 11.64
N CYS A 220 18.11 17.97 12.93
CA CYS A 220 17.74 16.82 13.73
C CYS A 220 16.25 16.92 14.15
N PRO A 221 15.39 15.93 13.88
CA PRO A 221 14.02 15.95 14.39
C PRO A 221 13.98 15.72 15.90
N GLU A 222 13.15 16.53 16.57
CA GLU A 222 12.90 16.55 18.01
C GLU A 222 12.46 15.21 18.59
N ASP A 223 12.87 15.05 19.84
CA ASP A 223 12.61 14.00 20.83
C ASP A 223 11.10 13.77 21.01
N TRP A 224 10.61 12.56 20.77
CA TRP A 224 9.24 12.17 21.10
C TRP A 224 9.27 11.39 22.41
N GLU A 225 8.88 12.06 23.50
CA GLU A 225 8.67 11.44 24.80
C GLU A 225 7.64 10.30 24.70
N GLU A 226 8.05 9.08 25.06
CA GLU A 226 7.18 7.92 25.21
C GLU A 226 6.43 8.02 26.55
N GLU A 227 5.15 8.37 26.50
CA GLU A 227 4.22 8.13 27.62
C GLU A 227 3.65 6.71 27.52
N GLU A 228 3.99 5.86 28.49
CA GLU A 228 3.35 4.57 28.73
C GLU A 228 1.89 4.79 29.19
N GLU A 229 0.91 4.28 28.44
CA GLU A 229 -0.41 3.99 29.02
C GLU A 229 -1.03 2.67 28.49
N ALA A 230 -1.21 1.77 29.46
CA ALA A 230 -2.21 0.71 29.64
C ALA A 230 -2.59 -0.20 28.43
N GLU A 231 -2.11 -1.45 28.51
CA GLU A 231 -2.34 -2.55 27.56
C GLU A 231 -3.75 -3.18 27.56
N ASP A 232 -4.69 -2.73 28.38
CA ASP A 232 -6.00 -3.40 28.52
C ASP A 232 -7.10 -2.70 27.70
N ASP A 233 -7.05 -2.73 26.35
CA ASP A 233 -8.28 -2.56 25.54
C ASP A 233 -8.19 -2.88 24.02
N VAL A 234 -7.14 -3.55 23.55
CA VAL A 234 -6.92 -3.79 22.10
C VAL A 234 -8.03 -4.65 21.49
N HIS A 235 -8.54 -5.64 22.23
CA HIS A 235 -9.59 -6.54 21.73
C HIS A 235 -10.99 -5.91 21.70
N GLU A 236 -11.29 -4.96 22.59
CA GLU A 236 -12.58 -4.26 22.57
C GLU A 236 -12.65 -3.28 21.41
N PHE A 237 -11.54 -2.61 21.09
CA PHE A 237 -11.53 -1.59 20.03
C PHE A 237 -11.62 -2.19 18.61
N GLU A 238 -10.89 -3.27 18.33
CA GLU A 238 -11.01 -3.98 17.05
C GLU A 238 -12.41 -4.59 16.88
N SER A 239 -12.97 -5.15 17.96
CA SER A 239 -14.35 -5.65 17.97
C SER A 239 -15.36 -4.52 17.73
N ARG A 240 -15.12 -3.31 18.24
CA ARG A 240 -16.02 -2.15 18.01
C ARG A 240 -15.92 -1.56 16.62
N VAL A 241 -14.76 -1.66 15.94
CA VAL A 241 -14.63 -1.22 14.54
C VAL A 241 -15.31 -2.21 13.60
N ALA A 242 -15.12 -3.52 13.83
CA ALA A 242 -15.86 -4.56 13.13
C ALA A 242 -17.37 -4.42 13.41
N ALA A 243 -17.74 -4.20 14.67
CA ALA A 243 -19.13 -3.99 15.05
C ALA A 243 -19.69 -2.68 14.51
N VAL A 244 -18.95 -1.58 14.30
CA VAL A 244 -19.50 -0.38 13.63
C VAL A 244 -19.75 -0.62 12.14
N LEU A 245 -19.03 -1.57 11.52
CA LEU A 245 -19.31 -2.04 10.17
C LEU A 245 -20.52 -2.99 10.13
N ASP A 246 -20.79 -3.73 11.22
CA ASP A 246 -21.92 -4.68 11.34
C ASP A 246 -23.20 -4.09 12.00
N ILE A 247 -23.10 -3.08 12.88
CA ILE A 247 -24.18 -2.55 13.75
C ILE A 247 -25.10 -1.55 13.04
N THR A 248 -24.88 -1.17 11.79
CA THR A 248 -25.91 -0.38 11.08
C THR A 248 -27.12 -1.22 10.61
N PHE A 249 -27.22 -2.48 11.04
CA PHE A 249 -28.45 -3.27 11.05
C PHE A 249 -29.00 -3.37 12.47
N ASP A 250 -29.90 -2.46 12.83
CA ASP A 250 -31.25 -2.77 13.31
C ASP A 250 -32.08 -1.47 13.49
N ASP A 251 -33.35 -1.59 13.09
CA ASP A 251 -34.48 -0.64 13.17
C ASP A 251 -34.51 0.58 12.21
N ASN A 252 -35.03 0.38 10.99
CA ASN A 252 -36.48 0.48 10.67
C ASN A 252 -36.75 0.23 9.17
#